data_AF-B3EHC4-F1
#
_entry.id   AF-B3EHC4-F1
#
_cell.length_a   1.000
_cell.length_b   1.000
_cell.length_c   1.000
_cell.angle_alpha   90.00
_cell.angle_beta   90.00
_cell.angle_gamma   90.00
#
_symmetry.space_group_name_H-M   'P 1'
#
loop_
_entity.id
_entity.type
_entity.pdbx_description
1 polymer ?
#
loop_
_entity_poly.entity_id
_entity_poly.type
_entity_poly.pdbx_seq_one_letter_code
_entity_poly.pdbx_strand_id
1 'polypeptide(L)'
;MTKEQLFEIAIEVVIFLIASYFIFYKAWLTALGSEVAKLSTIEQLTQLTENVKNDFSKQIEEYKSKLSEELTLKIEPIKSELAKGNITHQIQFGYLHQERAKVILELYKKLIELHSAMIDWTNFMHPVIEDGEKESQERTKRANIALHDFKNFYLLNKLFFSKMFCKYIDEVFKEYWDKGWDFGYRQEVIKSGRLTGEYFNDYAKDMSKISAELKASLPLKIEEIEEIFRKILKVEEE
;
A
#
# COMPACT_ATOMS: atom_id res chain seq x y z
N MET A 1 4.07 -100.02 76.71
CA MET A 1 3.45 -99.59 75.43
C MET A 1 3.52 -100.79 74.49
N THR A 2 2.39 -101.45 74.25
CA THR A 2 2.30 -102.62 73.37
C THR A 2 2.38 -102.19 71.91
N LYS A 3 2.92 -103.05 71.03
CA LYS A 3 3.13 -102.76 69.60
C LYS A 3 1.84 -102.29 68.87
N GLU A 4 0.67 -102.68 69.36
CA GLU A 4 -0.64 -102.27 68.83
C GLU A 4 -0.95 -100.79 69.05
N GLN A 5 -0.62 -100.22 70.22
CA GLN A 5 -0.87 -98.80 70.53
C GLN A 5 0.02 -97.85 69.71
N LEU A 6 1.23 -98.28 69.34
CA LEU A 6 2.13 -97.51 68.47
C LEU A 6 1.63 -97.45 67.02
N PHE A 7 0.96 -98.51 66.55
CA PHE A 7 0.44 -98.59 65.20
C PHE A 7 -0.82 -97.73 65.02
N GLU A 8 -1.68 -97.69 66.03
CA GLU A 8 -2.90 -96.88 66.05
C GLU A 8 -2.57 -95.37 66.06
N ILE A 9 -1.61 -94.96 66.90
CA ILE A 9 -1.10 -93.57 66.91
C ILE A 9 -0.44 -93.20 65.58
N ALA A 10 0.31 -94.13 64.95
CA ALA A 10 0.92 -93.88 63.65
C ALA A 10 -0.12 -93.66 62.54
N ILE A 11 -1.23 -94.41 62.56
CA ILE A 11 -2.34 -94.23 61.61
C ILE A 11 -3.04 -92.89 61.84
N GLU A 12 -3.35 -92.52 63.09
CA GLU A 12 -3.96 -91.23 63.40
C GLU A 12 -3.07 -90.06 62.96
N VAL A 13 -1.75 -90.13 63.21
CA VAL A 13 -0.81 -89.11 62.77
C VAL A 13 -0.76 -89.01 61.25
N VAL A 14 -0.77 -90.15 60.53
CA VAL A 14 -0.78 -90.15 59.06
C VAL A 14 -2.09 -89.57 58.51
N ILE A 15 -3.24 -89.93 59.08
CA ILE A 15 -4.55 -89.38 58.68
C ILE A 15 -4.61 -87.88 58.98
N PHE A 16 -4.09 -87.45 60.13
CA PHE A 16 -4.00 -86.03 60.49
C PHE A 16 -3.08 -85.25 59.54
N LEU A 17 -1.94 -85.82 59.16
CA LEU A 17 -1.03 -85.21 58.18
C LEU A 17 -1.66 -85.12 56.79
N ILE A 18 -2.41 -86.14 56.35
CA ILE A 18 -3.13 -86.13 55.07
C ILE A 18 -4.24 -85.08 55.11
N ALA A 19 -5.04 -85.03 56.17
CA ALA A 19 -6.10 -84.04 56.34
C ALA A 19 -5.53 -82.62 56.40
N SER A 20 -4.45 -82.41 57.15
CA SER A 20 -3.73 -81.13 57.24
C SER A 20 -3.15 -80.71 55.89
N TYR A 21 -2.57 -81.65 55.12
CA TYR A 21 -2.07 -81.40 53.77
C TYR A 21 -3.20 -80.97 52.84
N PHE A 22 -4.36 -81.64 52.88
CA PHE A 22 -5.52 -81.27 52.06
C PHE A 22 -6.09 -79.89 52.43
N ILE A 23 -6.18 -79.57 53.72
CA ILE A 23 -6.66 -78.26 54.20
C ILE A 23 -5.70 -77.16 53.75
N PHE A 24 -4.39 -77.38 53.93
CA PHE A 24 -3.36 -76.43 53.52
C PHE A 24 -3.33 -76.26 52.00
N TYR A 25 -3.41 -77.34 51.23
CA TYR A 25 -3.43 -77.32 49.78
C TYR A 25 -4.65 -76.57 49.24
N LYS A 26 -5.83 -76.77 49.84
CA LYS A 26 -7.05 -76.03 49.50
C LYS A 26 -6.91 -74.53 49.80
N ALA A 27 -6.41 -74.17 50.99
CA ALA A 27 -6.20 -72.79 51.38
C ALA A 27 -5.15 -72.08 50.49
N TRP A 28 -4.07 -72.79 50.15
CA TRP A 28 -3.03 -72.32 49.25
C TRP A 28 -3.56 -72.09 47.83
N LEU A 29 -4.31 -73.04 47.27
CA LEU A 29 -4.96 -72.88 45.96
C LEU A 29 -5.92 -71.68 45.92
N THR A 30 -6.71 -71.46 46.98
CA THR A 30 -7.61 -70.30 47.02
C THR A 30 -6.85 -68.97 47.14
N ALA A 31 -5.74 -68.94 47.89
CA ALA A 31 -4.88 -67.75 47.98
C ALA A 31 -4.23 -67.44 46.62
N LEU A 32 -3.67 -68.45 45.96
CA LEU A 32 -3.06 -68.35 44.63
C LEU A 32 -4.07 -67.92 43.57
N GLY A 33 -5.28 -68.50 43.57
CA GLY A 33 -6.36 -68.06 42.69
C GLY A 33 -6.74 -66.59 42.90
N SER A 34 -6.74 -66.11 44.15
CA SER A 34 -7.03 -64.71 44.46
C SER A 34 -5.93 -63.74 44.00
N GLU A 35 -4.66 -64.13 44.11
CA GLU A 35 -3.53 -63.31 43.67
C GLU A 35 -3.39 -63.29 42.15
N VAL A 36 -3.61 -64.43 41.49
CA VAL A 36 -3.63 -64.54 40.02
C VAL A 36 -4.78 -63.73 39.43
N ALA A 37 -5.96 -63.74 40.07
CA ALA A 37 -7.07 -62.89 39.64
C ALA A 37 -6.77 -61.38 39.82
N LYS A 38 -6.07 -60.99 40.89
CA LYS A 38 -5.61 -59.61 41.10
C LYS A 38 -4.55 -59.18 40.07
N LEU A 39 -3.60 -60.06 39.76
CA LEU A 39 -2.58 -59.79 38.74
C LEU A 39 -3.19 -59.68 37.35
N SER A 40 -4.10 -60.60 36.99
CA SER A 40 -4.82 -60.56 35.72
C SER A 40 -5.66 -59.28 35.57
N THR A 41 -6.31 -58.82 36.65
CA THR A 41 -7.07 -57.56 36.63
C THR A 41 -6.16 -56.33 36.54
N ILE A 42 -4.99 -56.33 37.17
CA ILE A 42 -3.98 -55.25 37.04
C ILE A 42 -3.40 -55.21 35.62
N GLU A 43 -3.08 -56.36 35.03
CA GLU A 43 -2.55 -56.43 33.67
C GLU A 43 -3.59 -55.98 32.64
N GLN A 44 -4.85 -56.40 32.79
CA GLN A 44 -5.97 -55.91 31.97
C GLN A 44 -6.20 -54.40 32.15
N LEU A 45 -6.13 -53.88 33.37
CA LEU A 45 -6.21 -52.43 33.64
C LEU A 45 -5.05 -51.67 33.00
N THR A 46 -3.84 -52.23 33.02
CA THR A 46 -2.66 -51.63 32.41
C THR A 46 -2.78 -51.61 30.89
N GLN A 47 -3.17 -52.72 30.27
CA GLN A 47 -3.44 -52.80 28.83
C GLN A 47 -4.57 -51.87 28.40
N LEU A 48 -5.66 -51.78 29.18
CA LEU A 48 -6.75 -50.84 28.90
C LEU A 48 -6.25 -49.40 28.98
N THR A 49 -5.45 -49.06 29.99
CA THR A 49 -4.86 -47.73 30.15
C THR A 49 -3.94 -47.37 29.00
N GLU A 50 -3.10 -48.32 28.56
CA GLU A 50 -2.19 -48.14 27.43
C GLU A 50 -2.95 -48.02 26.09
N ASN A 51 -3.98 -48.83 25.88
CA ASN A 51 -4.86 -48.74 24.72
C ASN A 51 -5.60 -47.40 24.67
N VAL A 52 -6.15 -46.93 25.80
CA VAL A 52 -6.79 -45.63 25.91
C VAL A 52 -5.79 -44.51 25.64
N LYS A 53 -4.58 -44.58 26.19
CA LYS A 53 -3.51 -43.60 25.94
C LYS A 53 -3.11 -43.56 24.47
N ASN A 54 -2.97 -44.72 23.83
CA ASN A 54 -2.63 -44.84 22.42
C ASN A 54 -3.76 -44.32 21.52
N ASP A 55 -5.02 -44.63 21.85
CA ASP A 55 -6.18 -44.12 21.12
C ASP A 55 -6.29 -42.60 21.24
N PHE A 56 -6.13 -42.04 22.45
CA PHE A 56 -6.06 -40.59 22.63
C PHE A 56 -4.89 -39.96 21.87
N SER A 57 -3.70 -40.56 21.93
CA SER A 57 -2.54 -40.06 21.18
C SER A 57 -2.82 -40.05 19.68
N LYS A 58 -3.47 -41.09 19.16
CA LYS A 58 -3.85 -41.20 17.76
C LYS A 58 -4.89 -40.16 17.38
N GLN A 59 -5.93 -39.98 18.19
CA GLN A 59 -6.95 -38.95 17.98
C GLN A 59 -6.32 -37.55 17.98
N ILE A 60 -5.40 -37.25 18.91
CA ILE A 60 -4.70 -35.96 18.96
C ILE A 60 -3.91 -35.72 17.68
N GLU A 61 -3.16 -36.71 17.19
CA GLU A 61 -2.41 -36.57 15.94
C GLU A 61 -3.33 -36.41 14.73
N GLU A 62 -4.45 -37.14 14.66
CA GLU A 62 -5.45 -36.95 13.61
C GLU A 62 -6.08 -35.56 13.64
N TYR A 63 -6.44 -35.04 14.82
CA TYR A 63 -6.97 -33.68 14.97
C TYR A 63 -5.95 -32.61 14.60
N LYS A 64 -4.69 -32.75 15.02
CA LYS A 64 -3.61 -31.83 14.60
C LYS A 64 -3.43 -31.85 13.09
N SER A 65 -3.40 -33.03 12.49
CA SER A 65 -3.26 -33.19 11.04
C SER A 65 -4.41 -32.51 10.30
N LYS A 66 -5.67 -32.82 10.67
CA LYS A 66 -6.86 -32.21 10.07
C LYS A 66 -6.89 -30.70 10.23
N LEU A 67 -6.56 -30.19 11.42
CA LEU A 67 -6.51 -28.75 11.68
C LEU A 67 -5.42 -28.07 10.84
N SER A 68 -4.24 -28.69 10.71
CA SER A 68 -3.15 -28.16 9.89
C SER A 68 -3.50 -28.14 8.40
N GLU A 69 -4.18 -29.18 7.93
CA GLU A 69 -4.67 -29.28 6.55
C GLU A 69 -5.74 -28.23 6.29
N GLU A 70 -6.73 -28.09 7.19
CA GLU A 70 -7.79 -27.10 7.06
C GLU A 70 -7.24 -25.65 7.14
N LEU A 71 -6.27 -25.41 8.02
CA LEU A 71 -5.55 -24.13 8.09
C LEU A 71 -4.83 -23.85 6.78
N THR A 72 -4.13 -24.83 6.21
CA THR A 72 -3.41 -24.65 4.94
C THR A 72 -4.38 -24.39 3.80
N LEU A 73 -5.44 -25.20 3.69
CA LEU A 73 -6.49 -25.07 2.67
C LEU A 73 -7.25 -23.74 2.75
N LYS A 74 -7.38 -23.12 3.93
CA LYS A 74 -8.07 -21.82 4.08
C LYS A 74 -7.12 -20.63 4.01
N ILE A 75 -5.95 -20.70 4.64
CA ILE A 75 -5.03 -19.56 4.76
C ILE A 75 -4.22 -19.37 3.49
N GLU A 76 -3.78 -20.45 2.84
CA GLU A 76 -2.92 -20.36 1.66
C GLU A 76 -3.63 -19.66 0.48
N PRO A 77 -4.90 -19.97 0.15
CA PRO A 77 -5.62 -19.26 -0.89
C PRO A 77 -5.83 -17.78 -0.55
N ILE A 78 -6.18 -17.46 0.70
CA ILE A 78 -6.39 -16.06 1.14
C ILE A 78 -5.08 -15.27 1.04
N LYS A 79 -3.95 -15.86 1.47
CA LYS A 79 -2.63 -15.22 1.33
C LYS A 79 -2.26 -15.02 -0.14
N SER A 80 -2.52 -16.01 -0.99
CA SER A 80 -2.28 -15.92 -2.43
C SER A 80 -3.13 -14.82 -3.08
N GLU A 81 -4.41 -14.73 -2.72
CA GLU A 81 -5.34 -13.72 -3.21
C GLU A 81 -4.95 -12.32 -2.75
N LEU A 82 -4.58 -12.15 -1.48
CA LEU A 82 -4.08 -10.88 -0.94
C LEU A 82 -2.77 -10.47 -1.64
N ALA A 83 -1.84 -11.41 -1.85
CA ALA A 83 -0.61 -11.14 -2.57
C ALA A 83 -0.88 -10.69 -4.01
N LYS A 84 -1.79 -11.38 -4.73
CA LYS A 84 -2.23 -10.98 -6.08
C LYS A 84 -2.84 -9.58 -6.07
N GLY A 85 -3.76 -9.31 -5.14
CA GLY A 85 -4.39 -8.00 -5.00
C GLY A 85 -3.39 -6.87 -4.72
N ASN A 86 -2.41 -7.13 -3.85
CA ASN A 86 -1.34 -6.17 -3.56
C ASN A 86 -0.47 -5.91 -4.79
N ILE A 87 -0.08 -6.95 -5.53
CA ILE A 87 0.69 -6.81 -6.79
C ILE A 87 -0.12 -6.00 -7.81
N THR A 88 -1.40 -6.32 -8.00
CA THR A 88 -2.27 -5.57 -8.93
C THR A 88 -2.37 -4.11 -8.51
N HIS A 89 -2.59 -3.82 -7.22
CA HIS A 89 -2.63 -2.46 -6.71
C HIS A 89 -1.30 -1.73 -6.94
N GLN A 90 -0.16 -2.36 -6.68
CA GLN A 90 1.16 -1.77 -6.91
C GLN A 90 1.39 -1.47 -8.39
N ILE A 91 1.00 -2.37 -9.30
CA ILE A 91 1.14 -2.15 -10.75
C ILE A 91 0.24 -1.00 -11.20
N GLN A 92 -1.03 -1.01 -10.81
CA GLN A 92 -2.00 0.03 -11.20
C GLN A 92 -1.60 1.40 -10.64
N PHE A 93 -1.23 1.44 -9.36
CA PHE A 93 -0.80 2.66 -8.69
C PHE A 93 0.53 3.16 -9.27
N GLY A 94 1.49 2.26 -9.48
CA GLY A 94 2.77 2.59 -10.11
C GLY A 94 2.60 3.19 -11.50
N TYR A 95 1.79 2.56 -12.35
CA TYR A 95 1.49 3.07 -13.70
C TYR A 95 0.79 4.42 -13.66
N LEU A 96 -0.26 4.58 -12.84
CA LEU A 96 -0.98 5.84 -12.69
C LEU A 96 -0.07 6.96 -12.20
N HIS A 97 0.79 6.68 -11.22
CA HIS A 97 1.76 7.65 -10.70
C HIS A 97 2.79 8.04 -11.75
N GLN A 98 3.27 7.09 -12.56
CA GLN A 98 4.20 7.35 -13.63
C GLN A 98 3.58 8.24 -14.72
N GLU A 99 2.35 7.94 -15.15
CA GLU A 99 1.63 8.76 -16.13
C GLU A 99 1.36 10.17 -15.59
N ARG A 100 0.92 10.26 -14.32
CA ARG A 100 0.71 11.54 -13.64
C ARG A 100 2.01 12.35 -13.56
N ALA A 101 3.15 11.70 -13.30
CA ALA A 101 4.45 12.37 -13.23
C ALA A 101 4.89 12.94 -14.59
N LYS A 102 4.66 12.20 -15.69
CA LYS A 102 4.91 12.70 -17.05
C LYS A 102 4.07 13.94 -17.35
N VAL A 103 2.78 13.90 -17.00
CA VAL A 103 1.85 15.03 -17.17
C VAL A 103 2.31 16.24 -16.37
N ILE A 104 2.71 16.07 -15.12
CA ILE A 104 3.21 17.15 -14.26
C ILE A 104 4.44 17.82 -14.89
N LEU A 105 5.43 17.01 -15.28
CA LEU A 105 6.67 17.52 -15.85
C LEU A 105 6.41 18.33 -17.13
N GLU A 106 5.58 17.80 -18.03
CA GLU A 106 5.28 18.47 -19.29
C GLU A 106 4.42 19.72 -19.09
N LEU A 107 3.46 19.69 -18.15
CA LEU A 107 2.65 20.86 -17.80
C LEU A 107 3.54 21.98 -17.24
N TYR A 108 4.46 21.65 -16.33
CA TYR A 108 5.39 22.61 -15.75
C TYR A 108 6.30 23.23 -16.82
N LYS A 109 6.88 22.42 -17.72
CA LYS A 109 7.68 22.93 -18.85
C LYS A 109 6.92 23.96 -19.69
N LYS A 110 5.66 23.66 -20.02
CA LYS A 110 4.81 24.58 -20.79
C LYS A 110 4.45 25.85 -20.02
N LEU A 111 4.27 25.76 -18.70
CA LEU A 111 4.05 26.92 -17.85
C LEU A 111 5.28 27.84 -17.82
N ILE A 112 6.47 27.28 -17.68
CA ILE A 112 7.73 28.03 -17.72
C ILE A 112 7.95 28.67 -19.09
N GLU A 113 7.67 27.97 -20.19
CA GLU A 113 7.76 28.55 -21.53
C GLU A 113 6.74 29.68 -21.73
N LEU A 114 5.50 29.50 -21.28
CA LEU A 114 4.49 30.56 -21.29
C LEU A 114 5.01 31.81 -20.54
N HIS A 115 5.51 31.63 -19.32
CA HIS A 115 6.04 32.73 -18.53
C HIS A 115 7.20 33.44 -19.24
N SER A 116 8.18 32.68 -19.73
CA SER A 116 9.34 33.19 -20.46
C SER A 116 8.92 33.97 -21.71
N ALA A 117 8.03 33.42 -22.52
CA ALA A 117 7.53 34.06 -23.73
C ALA A 117 6.74 35.34 -23.43
N MET A 118 5.95 35.36 -22.35
CA MET A 118 5.19 36.53 -21.92
C MET A 118 6.10 37.65 -21.41
N ILE A 119 7.15 37.33 -20.63
CA ILE A 119 8.14 38.32 -20.20
C ILE A 119 8.87 38.91 -21.41
N ASP A 120 9.33 38.04 -22.32
CA ASP A 120 10.07 38.48 -23.50
C ASP A 120 9.20 39.40 -24.37
N TRP A 121 7.95 39.02 -24.63
CA TRP A 121 7.02 39.83 -25.41
C TRP A 121 6.69 41.17 -24.75
N THR A 122 6.47 41.19 -23.43
CA THR A 122 6.04 42.39 -22.69
C THR A 122 7.16 43.26 -22.17
N ASN A 123 8.43 42.94 -22.46
CA ASN A 123 9.56 43.76 -22.03
C ASN A 123 9.46 45.20 -22.57
N PHE A 124 9.88 46.16 -21.75
CA PHE A 124 9.88 47.58 -22.12
C PHE A 124 10.87 47.90 -23.25
N MET A 125 12.00 47.19 -23.29
CA MET A 125 12.99 47.30 -24.36
C MET A 125 13.32 45.91 -24.89
N HIS A 126 13.41 45.82 -26.21
CA HIS A 126 13.86 44.62 -26.91
C HIS A 126 15.18 44.93 -27.62
N PRO A 127 16.20 44.07 -27.51
CA PRO A 127 17.34 44.15 -28.41
C PRO A 127 16.85 43.89 -29.83
N VAL A 128 17.28 44.73 -30.77
CA VAL A 128 17.02 44.55 -32.20
C VAL A 128 18.35 44.21 -32.87
N ILE A 129 18.40 43.10 -33.59
CA ILE A 129 19.63 42.61 -34.24
C ILE A 129 19.57 42.89 -35.73
N GLU A 130 18.47 42.52 -36.39
CA GLU A 130 18.31 42.66 -37.84
C GLU A 130 17.11 43.54 -38.20
N ASP A 131 15.91 43.14 -37.78
CA ASP A 131 14.66 43.79 -38.16
C ASP A 131 13.69 43.81 -36.97
N GLY A 132 13.49 45.00 -36.41
CA GLY A 132 12.68 45.18 -35.22
C GLY A 132 11.20 44.80 -35.39
N GLU A 133 10.63 44.94 -36.60
CA GLU A 133 9.23 44.59 -36.84
C GLU A 133 9.07 43.08 -37.00
N LYS A 134 9.97 42.43 -37.76
CA LYS A 134 9.98 40.97 -37.87
C LYS A 134 10.19 40.31 -36.50
N GLU A 135 11.19 40.76 -35.74
CA GLU A 135 11.46 40.25 -34.39
C GLU A 135 10.30 40.52 -33.42
N SER A 136 9.62 41.68 -33.54
CA SER A 136 8.40 41.96 -32.77
C SER A 136 7.28 40.98 -33.09
N GLN A 137 7.07 40.65 -34.36
CA GLN A 137 6.05 39.69 -34.78
C GLN A 137 6.37 38.27 -34.29
N GLU A 138 7.66 37.89 -34.32
CA GLU A 138 8.12 36.61 -33.78
C GLU A 138 7.87 36.48 -32.28
N ARG A 139 8.12 37.53 -31.49
CA ARG A 139 7.80 37.56 -30.05
C ARG A 139 6.30 37.41 -29.79
N THR A 140 5.46 38.17 -30.50
CA THR A 140 4.00 38.05 -30.41
C THR A 140 3.54 36.63 -30.77
N LYS A 141 4.10 36.06 -31.84
CA LYS A 141 3.80 34.69 -32.26
C LYS A 141 4.21 33.66 -31.22
N ARG A 142 5.40 33.78 -30.63
CA ARG A 142 5.90 32.89 -29.56
C ARG A 142 4.97 32.92 -28.34
N ALA A 143 4.59 34.11 -27.86
CA ALA A 143 3.68 34.26 -26.73
C ALA A 143 2.31 33.61 -27.00
N ASN A 144 1.75 33.82 -28.19
CA ASN A 144 0.48 33.20 -28.59
C ASN A 144 0.56 31.67 -28.67
N ILE A 145 1.65 31.12 -29.23
CA ILE A 145 1.88 29.67 -29.27
C ILE A 145 1.97 29.12 -27.85
N ALA A 146 2.77 29.74 -26.98
CA ALA A 146 2.95 29.27 -25.61
C ALA A 146 1.65 29.31 -24.79
N LEU A 147 0.83 30.37 -24.95
CA LEU A 147 -0.51 30.45 -24.35
C LEU A 147 -1.41 29.30 -24.80
N HIS A 148 -1.44 29.02 -26.11
CA HIS A 148 -2.26 27.95 -26.68
C HIS A 148 -1.78 26.57 -26.26
N ASP A 149 -0.47 26.31 -26.31
CA ASP A 149 0.15 25.03 -25.96
C ASP A 149 -0.08 24.69 -24.49
N PHE A 150 0.13 25.66 -23.59
CA PHE A 150 -0.17 25.48 -22.17
C PHE A 150 -1.65 25.17 -21.96
N LYS A 151 -2.55 26.00 -22.51
CA LYS A 151 -4.01 25.83 -22.36
C LYS A 151 -4.48 24.47 -22.85
N ASN A 152 -4.09 24.10 -24.07
CA ASN A 152 -4.52 22.86 -24.70
C ASN A 152 -4.02 21.65 -23.92
N PHE A 153 -2.74 21.66 -23.55
CA PHE A 153 -2.16 20.56 -22.77
C PHE A 153 -2.82 20.44 -21.41
N TYR A 154 -3.01 21.55 -20.69
CA TYR A 154 -3.67 21.56 -19.39
C TYR A 154 -5.12 21.06 -19.47
N LEU A 155 -5.92 21.56 -20.41
CA LEU A 155 -7.33 21.18 -20.54
C LEU A 155 -7.52 19.68 -20.82
N LEU A 156 -6.65 19.10 -21.64
CA LEU A 156 -6.67 17.67 -21.96
C LEU A 156 -6.25 16.81 -20.77
N ASN A 157 -5.40 17.33 -19.88
CA ASN A 157 -4.80 16.59 -18.78
C ASN A 157 -5.31 16.98 -17.38
N LYS A 158 -6.28 17.90 -17.27
CA LYS A 158 -6.76 18.39 -15.97
C LYS A 158 -7.36 17.30 -15.06
N LEU A 159 -7.74 16.16 -15.63
CA LEU A 159 -8.23 14.99 -14.90
C LEU A 159 -7.19 14.41 -13.90
N PHE A 160 -5.90 14.61 -14.16
CA PHE A 160 -4.81 14.13 -13.31
C PHE A 160 -4.63 14.95 -12.02
N PHE A 161 -5.44 15.98 -11.81
CA PHE A 161 -5.30 16.95 -10.72
C PHE A 161 -6.57 17.07 -9.89
N SER A 162 -6.41 17.53 -8.65
CA SER A 162 -7.55 17.79 -7.78
C SER A 162 -8.32 19.01 -8.28
N LYS A 163 -9.65 19.04 -8.09
CA LYS A 163 -10.50 20.16 -8.52
C LYS A 163 -10.04 21.51 -7.95
N MET A 164 -9.60 21.52 -6.69
CA MET A 164 -9.08 22.72 -6.03
C MET A 164 -7.82 23.24 -6.72
N PHE A 165 -6.91 22.36 -7.10
CA PHE A 165 -5.69 22.74 -7.80
C PHE A 165 -5.96 23.18 -9.24
N CYS A 166 -6.87 22.51 -9.95
CA CYS A 166 -7.32 22.96 -11.27
C CYS A 166 -7.88 24.39 -11.22
N LYS A 167 -8.70 24.71 -10.21
CA LYS A 167 -9.24 26.07 -10.05
C LYS A 167 -8.12 27.10 -9.90
N TYR A 168 -7.08 26.78 -9.14
CA TYR A 168 -5.92 27.65 -8.98
C TYR A 168 -5.16 27.86 -10.29
N ILE A 169 -4.91 26.78 -11.05
CA ILE A 169 -4.28 26.88 -12.37
C ILE A 169 -5.15 27.71 -13.34
N ASP A 170 -6.48 27.55 -13.30
CA ASP A 170 -7.42 28.32 -14.11
C ASP A 170 -7.31 29.83 -13.81
N GLU A 171 -7.19 30.20 -12.53
CA GLU A 171 -7.02 31.59 -12.08
C GLU A 171 -5.69 32.18 -12.56
N VAL A 172 -4.59 31.42 -12.43
CA VAL A 172 -3.26 31.83 -12.93
C VAL A 172 -3.27 31.99 -14.45
N PHE A 173 -3.85 31.03 -15.16
CA PHE A 173 -3.95 31.09 -16.62
C PHE A 173 -4.79 32.27 -17.08
N LYS A 174 -5.91 32.54 -16.40
CA LYS A 174 -6.77 33.69 -16.70
C LYS A 174 -5.99 34.99 -16.56
N GLU A 175 -5.13 35.12 -15.55
CA GLU A 175 -4.31 36.32 -15.39
C GLU A 175 -3.33 36.52 -16.55
N TYR A 176 -2.67 35.45 -17.03
CA TYR A 176 -1.84 35.52 -18.23
C TYR A 176 -2.64 35.93 -19.46
N TRP A 177 -3.82 35.34 -19.64
CA TRP A 177 -4.70 35.60 -20.78
C TRP A 177 -5.15 37.06 -20.81
N ASP A 178 -5.70 37.55 -19.69
CA ASP A 178 -6.23 38.91 -19.56
C ASP A 178 -5.12 39.94 -19.77
N LYS A 179 -3.95 39.76 -19.14
CA LYS A 179 -2.79 40.65 -19.32
C LYS A 179 -2.23 40.61 -20.74
N GLY A 180 -2.16 39.43 -21.36
CA GLY A 180 -1.71 39.27 -22.74
C GLY A 180 -2.64 39.97 -23.72
N TRP A 181 -3.94 39.81 -23.55
CA TRP A 181 -4.95 40.53 -24.34
C TRP A 181 -4.81 42.04 -24.19
N ASP A 182 -4.73 42.51 -22.94
CA ASP A 182 -4.59 43.93 -22.61
C ASP A 182 -3.33 44.56 -23.20
N PHE A 183 -2.20 43.85 -23.13
CA PHE A 183 -0.93 44.30 -23.70
C PHE A 183 -0.98 44.34 -25.23
N GLY A 184 -1.43 43.25 -25.86
CA GLY A 184 -1.51 43.14 -27.32
C GLY A 184 -2.43 44.19 -27.91
N TYR A 185 -3.61 44.39 -27.32
CA TYR A 185 -4.54 45.44 -27.74
C TYR A 185 -3.89 46.83 -27.68
N ARG A 186 -3.25 47.18 -26.56
CA ARG A 186 -2.60 48.48 -26.38
C ARG A 186 -1.44 48.67 -27.35
N GLN A 187 -0.63 47.63 -27.57
CA GLN A 187 0.48 47.63 -28.52
C GLN A 187 -0.01 47.94 -29.94
N GLU A 188 -1.08 47.29 -30.40
CA GLU A 188 -1.66 47.52 -31.74
C GLU A 188 -2.23 48.93 -31.88
N VAL A 189 -2.90 49.46 -30.85
CA VAL A 189 -3.42 50.83 -30.86
C VAL A 189 -2.29 51.85 -30.94
N ILE A 190 -1.19 51.66 -30.20
CA ILE A 190 0.01 52.50 -30.30
C ILE A 190 0.60 52.42 -31.70
N LYS A 191 0.79 51.21 -32.25
CA LYS A 191 1.34 51.00 -33.60
C LYS A 191 0.49 51.66 -34.69
N SER A 192 -0.83 51.79 -34.49
CA SER A 192 -1.72 52.44 -35.46
C SER A 192 -1.43 53.94 -35.67
N GLY A 193 -0.73 54.60 -34.75
CA GLY A 193 -0.36 56.01 -34.85
C GLY A 193 -1.52 57.00 -34.71
N ARG A 194 -2.72 56.54 -34.29
CA ARG A 194 -3.95 57.37 -34.22
C ARG A 194 -4.23 57.96 -32.82
N LEU A 195 -3.28 57.87 -31.89
CA LEU A 195 -3.46 58.33 -30.51
C LEU A 195 -3.02 59.79 -30.33
N THR A 196 -3.73 60.53 -29.48
CA THR A 196 -3.23 61.81 -28.94
C THR A 196 -2.12 61.55 -27.92
N GLY A 197 -1.27 62.55 -27.63
CA GLY A 197 -0.15 62.40 -26.68
C GLY A 197 -0.55 61.95 -25.27
N GLU A 198 -1.72 62.37 -24.76
CA GLU A 198 -2.22 61.96 -23.44
C GLU A 198 -2.55 60.45 -23.41
N TYR A 199 -3.38 59.97 -24.34
CA TYR A 199 -3.68 58.54 -24.48
C TYR A 199 -2.45 57.67 -24.75
N PHE A 200 -1.45 58.17 -25.48
CA PHE A 200 -0.20 57.44 -25.68
C PHE A 200 0.52 57.17 -24.35
N ASN A 201 0.64 58.21 -23.50
CA ASN A 201 1.30 58.09 -22.20
C ASN A 201 0.55 57.12 -21.27
N ASP A 202 -0.77 57.18 -21.27
CA ASP A 202 -1.60 56.28 -20.46
C ASP A 202 -1.42 54.82 -20.90
N TYR A 203 -1.45 54.54 -22.21
CA TYR A 203 -1.26 53.19 -22.74
C TYR A 203 0.16 52.66 -22.46
N ALA A 204 1.19 53.51 -22.62
CA ALA A 204 2.56 53.14 -22.33
C ALA A 204 2.75 52.81 -20.83
N LYS A 205 2.13 53.59 -19.94
CA LYS A 205 2.14 53.35 -18.49
C LYS A 205 1.45 52.03 -18.12
N ASP A 206 0.30 51.76 -18.70
CA ASP A 206 -0.42 50.49 -18.53
C ASP A 206 0.42 49.30 -18.98
N MET A 207 1.04 49.38 -20.16
CA MET A 207 1.90 48.31 -20.68
C MET A 207 3.12 48.07 -19.78
N SER A 208 3.73 49.13 -19.26
CA SER A 208 4.84 49.02 -18.30
C SER A 208 4.38 48.35 -17.00
N LYS A 209 3.19 48.71 -16.50
CA LYS A 209 2.59 48.07 -15.32
C LYS A 209 2.35 46.58 -15.54
N ILE A 210 1.79 46.20 -16.69
CA ILE A 210 1.59 44.79 -17.05
C ILE A 210 2.93 44.03 -17.04
N SER A 211 3.97 44.59 -17.66
CA SER A 211 5.32 43.99 -17.68
C SER A 211 5.88 43.80 -16.27
N ALA A 212 5.72 44.80 -15.41
CA ALA A 212 6.19 44.74 -14.02
C ALA A 212 5.44 43.67 -13.21
N GLU A 213 4.12 43.59 -13.35
CA GLU A 213 3.30 42.57 -12.70
C GLU A 213 3.69 41.17 -13.18
N LEU A 214 3.81 40.95 -14.49
CA LEU A 214 4.24 39.66 -15.05
C LEU A 214 5.58 39.18 -14.48
N LYS A 215 6.52 40.09 -14.20
CA LYS A 215 7.85 39.78 -13.65
C LYS A 215 7.88 39.61 -12.13
N ALA A 216 6.93 40.19 -11.41
CA ALA A 216 6.97 40.24 -9.95
C ALA A 216 5.95 39.30 -9.29
N SER A 217 4.70 39.29 -9.78
CA SER A 217 3.61 38.54 -9.14
C SER A 217 3.49 37.11 -9.64
N LEU A 218 3.63 36.88 -10.94
CA LEU A 218 3.41 35.56 -11.53
C LEU A 218 4.50 34.53 -11.25
N PRO A 219 5.79 34.87 -11.06
CA PRO A 219 6.78 33.90 -10.61
C PRO A 219 6.41 33.27 -9.27
N LEU A 220 5.91 34.07 -8.31
CA LEU A 220 5.47 33.58 -7.01
C LEU A 220 4.34 32.54 -7.14
N LYS A 221 3.41 32.76 -8.07
CA LYS A 221 2.34 31.78 -8.35
C LYS A 221 2.86 30.51 -9.04
N ILE A 222 3.91 30.64 -9.87
CA ILE A 222 4.58 29.48 -10.46
C ILE A 222 5.29 28.67 -9.38
N GLU A 223 5.95 29.32 -8.43
CA GLU A 223 6.58 28.66 -7.27
C GLU A 223 5.53 27.90 -6.44
N GLU A 224 4.38 28.51 -6.16
CA GLU A 224 3.27 27.82 -5.48
C GLU A 224 2.77 26.59 -6.26
N ILE A 225 2.68 26.67 -7.59
CA ILE A 225 2.33 25.52 -8.46
C ILE A 225 3.41 24.44 -8.39
N GLU A 226 4.69 24.83 -8.42
CA GLU A 226 5.83 23.93 -8.32
C GLU A 226 5.84 23.16 -7.01
N GLU A 227 5.60 23.85 -5.89
CA GLU A 227 5.47 23.24 -4.57
C GLU A 227 4.36 22.18 -4.52
N ILE A 228 3.22 22.46 -5.14
CA ILE A 228 2.13 21.49 -5.26
C ILE A 228 2.56 20.30 -6.12
N PHE A 229 3.25 20.53 -7.23
CA PHE A 229 3.79 19.45 -8.07
C PHE A 229 4.79 18.57 -7.31
N ARG A 230 5.74 19.17 -6.57
CA ARG A 230 6.72 18.44 -5.74
C ARG A 230 6.05 17.56 -4.70
N LYS A 231 5.01 18.09 -4.01
CA LYS A 231 4.18 17.31 -3.06
C LYS A 231 3.47 16.15 -3.72
N ILE A 232 2.92 16.33 -4.94
CA ILE A 232 2.27 15.26 -5.68
C ILE A 232 3.28 14.16 -6.08
N LEU A 233 4.48 14.57 -6.48
CA LEU A 233 5.57 13.67 -6.87
C LEU A 233 6.29 13.04 -5.67
N LYS A 234 5.98 13.48 -4.44
CA LYS A 234 6.65 13.06 -3.21
C LYS A 234 8.16 13.27 -3.24
N VAL A 235 8.58 14.40 -3.82
CA VAL A 235 9.96 14.88 -3.79
C VAL A 235 10.05 15.88 -2.63
N GLU A 236 9.95 15.38 -1.40
CA GLU A 236 10.22 16.16 -0.19
C GLU A 236 11.72 16.04 0.15
N GLU A 237 12.33 17.12 0.61
CA GLU A 237 13.74 17.13 1.05
C GLU A 237 13.91 16.19 2.26
N GLU A 238 15.00 15.41 2.27
CA GLU A 238 15.54 14.80 3.51
C GLU A 238 15.96 15.88 4.52
#